data_AF-A0A7J4TE56-F1
#
_entry.id   AF-A0A7J4TE56-F1
#
_cell.length_a   1.000
_cell.length_b   1.000
_cell.length_c   1.000
_cell.angle_alpha   90.00
_cell.angle_beta   90.00
_cell.angle_gamma   90.00
#
_symmetry.space_group_name_H-M   'P 1'
#
loop_
_entity.id
_entity.type
_entity.pdbx_description
1 polymer ?
#
loop_
_entity_poly.entity_id
_entity_poly.type
_entity_poly.pdbx_seq_one_letter_code
_entity_poly.pdbx_strand_id
1 'polypeptide(L)'
;MVIITEDENPNIANPASFLIKSSSSDKGFDLLLQSISQGCSGFCITRAHPEDVRKRYHVTMPMIWLAEGTFSHPDVQVTADIGEIRQSIHTFLEGHPNPAILLDRVDYLIMRRDFKQVMELLYGLNDAARQSGGTIILSVDPAALTSQQLAVLEQELQEIPRSKRHLPVELQDDLHEIMAFASANERVTFKDVCRKFKVTKATTRKRVARLAEYGYAIVSKNGRSKIIKLTKEGIDAL
;
A
#
# COMPACT_ATOMS: atom_id res chain seq x y z
N MET A 1 15.36 -25.75 -11.57
CA MET A 1 16.15 -24.51 -11.45
C MET A 1 15.68 -23.59 -12.56
N VAL A 2 14.64 -22.79 -12.28
CA VAL A 2 14.03 -21.92 -13.29
C VAL A 2 14.53 -20.51 -13.02
N ILE A 3 15.25 -20.00 -14.00
CA ILE A 3 15.64 -18.60 -14.17
C ILE A 3 14.35 -17.84 -14.40
N ILE A 4 14.05 -16.82 -13.60
CA ILE A 4 12.98 -15.87 -13.89
C ILE A 4 13.66 -14.60 -14.36
N THR A 5 13.46 -14.32 -15.64
CA THR A 5 14.01 -13.22 -16.44
C THR A 5 13.41 -11.87 -16.03
N GLU A 6 14.18 -10.82 -16.34
CA GLU A 6 13.73 -9.43 -16.47
C GLU A 6 12.45 -9.34 -17.34
N ASP A 7 11.69 -8.26 -17.15
CA ASP A 7 10.35 -7.98 -17.69
C ASP A 7 9.17 -8.70 -17.03
N GLU A 8 8.69 -8.13 -15.93
CA GLU A 8 7.27 -7.82 -15.78
C GLU A 8 7.09 -6.79 -14.66
N ASN A 9 6.71 -5.57 -15.06
CA ASN A 9 6.06 -4.61 -14.18
C ASN A 9 4.86 -5.35 -13.56
N PRO A 10 4.77 -5.60 -12.24
CA PRO A 10 3.60 -6.25 -11.69
C PRO A 10 2.44 -5.26 -11.82
N ASN A 11 1.76 -5.39 -12.95
CA ASN A 11 0.53 -4.72 -13.26
C ASN A 11 -0.40 -4.87 -12.05
N ILE A 12 -0.94 -3.76 -11.51
CA ILE A 12 -2.05 -3.86 -10.55
C ILE A 12 -3.26 -4.50 -11.24
N ALA A 13 -3.26 -4.62 -12.57
CA ALA A 13 -4.27 -5.34 -13.33
C ALA A 13 -4.26 -6.88 -13.19
N ASN A 14 -3.54 -7.44 -12.20
CA ASN A 14 -3.76 -8.83 -11.81
C ASN A 14 -4.37 -8.84 -10.39
N PRO A 15 -5.64 -9.27 -10.23
CA PRO A 15 -6.33 -9.15 -8.96
C PRO A 15 -5.67 -10.02 -7.90
N ALA A 16 -5.27 -9.37 -6.81
CA ALA A 16 -4.53 -10.01 -5.73
C ALA A 16 -4.88 -9.39 -4.38
N SER A 17 -4.92 -10.25 -3.37
CA SER A 17 -4.93 -9.85 -1.97
C SER A 17 -3.49 -9.68 -1.48
N PHE A 18 -3.21 -8.54 -0.86
CA PHE A 18 -1.89 -8.13 -0.42
C PHE A 18 -1.79 -8.11 1.10
N LEU A 19 -0.66 -8.58 1.64
CA LEU A 19 -0.35 -8.50 3.07
C LEU A 19 0.64 -7.37 3.39
N ILE A 20 0.26 -6.52 4.34
CA ILE A 20 1.11 -5.50 4.96
C ILE A 20 1.40 -5.90 6.40
N LYS A 21 2.67 -6.15 6.68
CA LYS A 21 3.19 -6.30 8.05
C LYS A 21 3.55 -4.92 8.60
N SER A 22 2.70 -4.37 9.48
CA SER A 22 2.88 -3.05 10.08
C SER A 22 2.17 -2.96 11.42
N SER A 23 2.80 -2.33 12.41
CA SER A 23 2.15 -1.99 13.69
C SER A 23 1.25 -0.75 13.59
N SER A 24 1.38 0.06 12.52
CA SER A 24 0.50 1.20 12.23
C SER A 24 -0.35 0.98 10.98
N SER A 25 -1.54 1.60 10.98
CA SER A 25 -2.49 1.59 9.87
C SER A 25 -2.05 2.43 8.66
N ASP A 26 -1.10 3.35 8.84
CA ASP A 26 -0.71 4.35 7.83
C ASP A 26 -0.37 3.73 6.48
N LYS A 27 0.45 2.67 6.45
CA LYS A 27 0.84 2.02 5.19
C LYS A 27 -0.35 1.42 4.44
N GLY A 28 -1.35 0.91 5.16
CA GLY A 28 -2.57 0.36 4.55
C GLY A 28 -3.40 1.47 3.93
N PHE A 29 -3.58 2.58 4.65
CA PHE A 29 -4.28 3.75 4.16
C PHE A 29 -3.55 4.41 2.97
N ASP A 30 -2.24 4.54 3.02
CA ASP A 30 -1.43 5.10 1.91
C ASP A 30 -1.69 4.33 0.61
N LEU A 31 -1.67 3.00 0.66
CA LEU A 31 -1.93 2.15 -0.51
C LEU A 31 -3.38 2.21 -0.99
N LEU A 32 -4.34 2.31 -0.08
CA LEU A 32 -5.74 2.50 -0.43
C LEU A 32 -5.95 3.86 -1.12
N LEU A 33 -5.41 4.93 -0.54
CA LEU A 33 -5.47 6.29 -1.08
C LEU A 33 -4.84 6.38 -2.46
N GLN A 34 -3.69 5.73 -2.65
CA GLN A 34 -3.03 5.63 -3.94
C GLN A 34 -3.90 4.90 -4.97
N SER A 35 -4.57 3.81 -4.57
CA SER A 35 -5.48 3.10 -5.47
C SER A 35 -6.65 4.01 -5.89
N ILE A 36 -7.19 4.78 -4.94
CA ILE A 36 -8.26 5.75 -5.21
C ILE A 36 -7.78 6.86 -6.16
N SER A 37 -6.57 7.39 -5.99
CA SER A 37 -6.04 8.42 -6.89
C SER A 37 -5.81 7.89 -8.32
N GLN A 38 -5.65 6.57 -8.48
CA GLN A 38 -5.58 5.87 -9.76
C GLN A 38 -6.96 5.52 -10.35
N GLY A 39 -8.06 5.94 -9.69
CA GLY A 39 -9.42 5.75 -10.17
C GLY A 39 -10.15 4.52 -9.62
N CYS A 40 -9.59 3.83 -8.62
CA CYS A 40 -10.30 2.75 -7.92
C CYS A 40 -11.39 3.28 -6.99
N SER A 41 -12.43 2.47 -6.79
CA SER A 41 -13.44 2.72 -5.76
C SER A 41 -12.92 2.22 -4.41
N GLY A 42 -12.78 3.09 -3.41
CA GLY A 42 -12.21 2.75 -2.11
C GLY A 42 -13.24 2.29 -1.06
N PHE A 43 -12.91 1.26 -0.29
CA PHE A 43 -13.67 0.83 0.89
C PHE A 43 -12.72 0.49 2.05
N CYS A 44 -13.04 0.95 3.26
CA CYS A 44 -12.17 0.73 4.43
C CYS A 44 -12.91 -0.01 5.54
N ILE A 45 -12.26 -1.03 6.11
CA ILE A 45 -12.70 -1.69 7.33
C ILE A 45 -11.58 -1.46 8.35
N THR A 46 -11.87 -0.77 9.46
CA THR A 46 -10.83 -0.37 10.41
C THR A 46 -11.35 -0.32 11.85
N ARG A 47 -10.42 -0.46 12.79
CA ARG A 47 -10.62 -0.26 14.24
C ARG A 47 -10.62 1.21 14.65
N ALA A 48 -10.02 2.08 13.84
CA ALA A 48 -9.97 3.51 14.12
C ALA A 48 -11.38 4.11 14.04
N HIS A 49 -11.67 5.08 14.91
CA HIS A 49 -12.95 5.77 14.89
C HIS A 49 -13.13 6.50 13.53
N PRO A 50 -14.31 6.46 12.90
CA PRO A 50 -14.53 7.05 11.58
C PRO A 50 -14.08 8.51 11.45
N GLU A 51 -14.41 9.35 12.44
CA GLU A 51 -13.99 10.76 12.44
C GLU A 51 -12.47 10.95 12.50
N ASP A 52 -11.74 10.06 13.19
CA ASP A 52 -10.28 10.12 13.24
C ASP A 52 -9.68 9.75 11.88
N VAL A 53 -10.26 8.75 11.20
CA VAL A 53 -9.86 8.32 9.85
C VAL A 53 -10.09 9.47 8.86
N ARG A 54 -11.29 10.04 8.86
CA ARG A 54 -11.68 11.17 8.01
C ARG A 54 -10.75 12.36 8.19
N LYS A 55 -10.46 12.72 9.44
CA LYS A 55 -9.58 13.85 9.77
C LYS A 55 -8.12 13.59 9.43
N ARG A 56 -7.61 12.39 9.69
CA ARG A 56 -6.19 12.05 9.49
C ARG A 56 -5.84 11.90 8.01
N TYR A 57 -6.70 11.19 7.27
CA TYR A 57 -6.43 10.81 5.88
C TYR A 57 -7.16 11.70 4.87
N HIS A 58 -8.02 12.63 5.33
CA HIS A 58 -8.80 13.56 4.49
C HIS A 58 -9.69 12.83 3.49
N VAL A 59 -10.41 11.81 3.97
CA VAL A 59 -11.20 10.89 3.15
C VAL A 59 -12.69 10.90 3.51
N THR A 60 -13.52 10.57 2.52
CA THR A 60 -14.98 10.42 2.67
C THR A 60 -15.48 9.09 2.09
N MET A 61 -14.59 8.10 1.89
CA MET A 61 -14.99 6.82 1.32
C MET A 61 -15.91 6.04 2.28
N PRO A 62 -16.72 5.09 1.78
CA PRO A 62 -17.46 4.16 2.63
C PRO A 62 -16.51 3.41 3.57
N MET A 63 -16.97 3.16 4.80
CA MET A 63 -16.18 2.40 5.76
C MET A 63 -17.03 1.58 6.72
N ILE A 64 -16.42 0.56 7.32
CA ILE A 64 -16.91 -0.19 8.48
C ILE A 64 -16.01 0.13 9.66
N TRP A 65 -16.63 0.46 10.80
CA TRP A 65 -15.93 0.58 12.07
C TRP A 65 -16.01 -0.74 12.85
N LEU A 66 -14.86 -1.39 13.04
CA LEU A 66 -14.71 -2.62 13.78
C LEU A 66 -14.80 -2.37 15.30
N ALA A 67 -16.00 -2.51 15.84
CA ALA A 67 -16.27 -2.45 17.28
C ALA A 67 -17.28 -3.52 17.73
N GLU A 68 -17.21 -3.89 19.02
CA GLU A 68 -18.12 -4.83 19.68
C GLU A 68 -18.88 -4.11 20.81
N GLY A 69 -20.12 -4.51 21.08
CA GLY A 69 -20.95 -3.92 22.14
C GLY A 69 -21.96 -2.92 21.58
N THR A 70 -22.37 -1.94 22.40
CA THR A 70 -23.43 -0.98 22.07
C THR A 70 -22.92 0.28 21.35
N PHE A 71 -21.79 0.18 20.63
CA PHE A 71 -21.29 1.30 19.84
C PHE A 71 -22.17 1.48 18.61
N SER A 72 -22.39 2.73 18.23
CA SER A 72 -23.12 3.07 17.02
C SER A 72 -22.52 4.33 16.42
N HIS A 73 -22.69 4.49 15.11
CA HIS A 73 -22.31 5.68 14.38
C HIS A 73 -23.45 6.01 13.41
N PRO A 74 -23.81 7.29 13.23
CA PRO A 74 -25.00 7.68 12.46
C PRO A 74 -24.97 7.27 10.98
N ASP A 75 -23.79 7.22 10.37
CA ASP A 75 -23.57 7.06 8.94
C ASP A 75 -22.54 5.97 8.60
N VAL A 76 -22.05 5.23 9.60
CA VAL A 76 -21.05 4.18 9.42
C VAL A 76 -21.55 2.89 10.06
N GLN A 77 -21.45 1.80 9.31
CA GLN A 77 -21.73 0.47 9.85
C GLN A 77 -20.72 0.14 10.94
N VAL A 78 -21.23 -0.24 12.11
CA VAL A 78 -20.42 -0.65 13.27
C VAL A 78 -20.61 -2.14 13.48
N THR A 79 -19.60 -2.95 13.17
CA THR A 79 -19.69 -4.40 13.33
C THR A 79 -18.32 -5.05 13.47
N ALA A 80 -18.26 -6.13 14.23
CA ALA A 80 -17.16 -7.08 14.25
C ALA A 80 -17.64 -8.51 13.91
N ASP A 81 -18.84 -8.63 13.33
CA ASP A 81 -19.37 -9.89 12.85
C ASP A 81 -18.75 -10.26 11.50
N ILE A 82 -18.16 -11.45 11.42
CA ILE A 82 -17.48 -11.92 10.20
C ILE A 82 -18.44 -12.05 9.02
N GLY A 83 -19.69 -12.45 9.28
CA GLY A 83 -20.72 -12.59 8.24
C GLY A 83 -21.11 -11.24 7.65
N GLU A 84 -21.33 -10.24 8.50
CA GLU A 84 -21.65 -8.87 8.06
C GLU A 84 -20.48 -8.21 7.32
N ILE A 85 -19.24 -8.38 7.82
CA ILE A 85 -18.03 -7.90 7.14
C ILE A 85 -17.91 -8.53 5.76
N ARG A 86 -18.06 -9.87 5.68
CA ARG A 86 -18.02 -10.61 4.42
C ARG A 86 -19.06 -10.07 3.44
N GLN A 87 -20.32 -9.96 3.87
CA GLN A 87 -21.41 -9.51 3.00
C GLN A 87 -21.14 -8.10 2.46
N SER A 88 -20.66 -7.20 3.31
CA SER A 88 -20.38 -5.81 2.93
C SER A 88 -19.24 -5.74 1.92
N ILE A 89 -18.17 -6.52 2.12
CA ILE A 89 -17.05 -6.60 1.18
C ILE A 89 -17.50 -7.18 -0.16
N HIS A 90 -18.25 -8.29 -0.17
CA HIS A 90 -18.78 -8.87 -1.41
C HIS A 90 -19.67 -7.88 -2.17
N THR A 91 -20.59 -7.22 -1.47
CA THR A 91 -21.49 -6.21 -2.07
C THR A 91 -20.68 -5.07 -2.69
N PHE A 92 -19.60 -4.63 -2.03
CA PHE A 92 -18.72 -3.61 -2.56
C PHE A 92 -17.96 -4.08 -3.80
N LEU A 93 -17.40 -5.29 -3.77
CA LEU A 93 -16.67 -5.91 -4.89
C LEU A 93 -17.53 -6.07 -6.14
N GLU A 94 -18.79 -6.44 -5.99
CA GLU A 94 -19.72 -6.63 -7.11
C GLU A 94 -20.30 -5.31 -7.64
N GLY A 95 -20.48 -4.32 -6.76
CA GLY A 95 -21.16 -3.06 -7.08
C GLY A 95 -20.28 -1.95 -7.66
N HIS A 96 -18.95 -2.10 -7.64
CA HIS A 96 -18.03 -1.01 -7.99
C HIS A 96 -16.97 -1.44 -9.01
N PRO A 97 -16.64 -0.58 -9.98
CA PRO A 97 -15.52 -0.83 -10.89
C PRO A 97 -14.19 -0.67 -10.16
N ASN A 98 -13.25 -1.58 -10.45
CA ASN A 98 -11.89 -1.60 -9.89
C ASN A 98 -11.87 -1.37 -8.36
N PRO A 99 -12.57 -2.19 -7.56
CA PRO A 99 -12.71 -1.96 -6.13
C PRO A 99 -11.38 -2.18 -5.41
N ALA A 100 -11.00 -1.25 -4.53
CA ALA A 100 -9.85 -1.35 -3.64
C ALA A 100 -10.33 -1.33 -2.20
N ILE A 101 -10.06 -2.39 -1.45
CA ILE A 101 -10.60 -2.61 -0.11
C ILE A 101 -9.46 -2.75 0.88
N LEU A 102 -9.44 -1.92 1.93
CA LEU A 102 -8.52 -2.07 3.06
C LEU A 102 -9.21 -2.78 4.22
N LEU A 103 -8.69 -3.94 4.61
CA LEU A 103 -8.97 -4.57 5.90
C LEU A 103 -7.83 -4.23 6.86
N ASP A 104 -8.00 -3.13 7.58
CA ASP A 104 -7.02 -2.60 8.50
C ASP A 104 -7.07 -3.34 9.85
N ARG A 105 -5.89 -3.73 10.34
CA ARG A 105 -5.66 -4.40 11.63
C ARG A 105 -6.45 -5.70 11.75
N VAL A 106 -6.28 -6.61 10.78
CA VAL A 106 -6.91 -7.95 10.83
C VAL A 106 -6.51 -8.73 12.09
N ASP A 107 -5.36 -8.40 12.68
CA ASP A 107 -4.93 -8.93 13.99
C ASP A 107 -6.01 -8.76 15.06
N TYR A 108 -6.81 -7.69 15.00
CA TYR A 108 -7.95 -7.54 15.90
C TYR A 108 -9.00 -8.64 15.71
N LEU A 109 -9.38 -8.96 14.47
CA LEU A 109 -10.32 -10.04 14.20
C LEU A 109 -9.74 -11.38 14.64
N ILE A 110 -8.44 -11.62 14.38
CA ILE A 110 -7.72 -12.83 14.80
C ILE A 110 -7.64 -12.96 16.32
N MET A 111 -7.51 -11.85 17.05
CA MET A 111 -7.50 -11.85 18.53
C MET A 111 -8.88 -12.08 19.13
N ARG A 112 -9.96 -11.77 18.40
CA ARG A 112 -11.35 -11.80 18.88
C ARG A 112 -12.14 -13.01 18.41
N ARG A 113 -11.64 -13.70 17.39
CA ARG A 113 -12.28 -14.82 16.71
C ARG A 113 -11.27 -15.94 16.53
N ASP A 114 -11.76 -17.14 16.24
CA ASP A 114 -10.87 -18.24 15.92
C ASP A 114 -10.09 -17.92 14.64
N PHE A 115 -8.77 -18.10 14.67
CA PHE A 115 -7.91 -17.87 13.51
C PHE A 115 -8.43 -18.57 12.24
N LYS A 116 -8.98 -19.78 12.41
CA LYS A 116 -9.59 -20.55 11.32
C LYS A 116 -10.75 -19.80 10.64
N GLN A 117 -11.64 -19.18 11.42
CA GLN A 117 -12.78 -18.41 10.89
C GLN A 117 -12.31 -17.19 10.11
N VAL A 118 -11.26 -16.51 10.60
CA VAL A 118 -10.66 -15.39 9.89
C VAL A 118 -9.99 -15.85 8.60
N MET A 119 -9.28 -16.98 8.60
CA MET A 119 -8.70 -17.54 7.37
C MET A 119 -9.78 -17.93 6.35
N GLU A 120 -10.88 -18.57 6.78
CA GLU A 120 -12.02 -18.89 5.91
C GLU A 120 -12.63 -17.64 5.27
N LEU A 121 -12.73 -16.54 6.02
CA LEU A 121 -13.09 -15.23 5.47
C LEU A 121 -12.07 -14.80 4.40
N LEU A 122 -10.78 -14.78 4.73
CA LEU A 122 -9.73 -14.31 3.83
C LEU A 122 -9.66 -15.12 2.53
N TYR A 123 -9.83 -16.44 2.58
CA TYR A 123 -9.91 -17.29 1.39
C TYR A 123 -11.06 -16.86 0.47
N GLY A 124 -12.27 -16.74 1.02
CA GLY A 124 -13.44 -16.32 0.24
C GLY A 124 -13.30 -14.91 -0.32
N LEU A 125 -12.69 -14.00 0.45
CA LEU A 125 -12.41 -12.64 0.00
C LEU A 125 -11.38 -12.60 -1.15
N ASN A 126 -10.34 -13.42 -1.08
CA ASN A 126 -9.32 -13.51 -2.12
C ASN A 126 -9.91 -14.01 -3.45
N ASP A 127 -10.77 -15.02 -3.38
CA ASP A 127 -11.48 -15.55 -4.55
C ASP A 127 -12.45 -14.51 -5.14
N ALA A 128 -13.21 -13.83 -4.29
CA ALA A 128 -14.13 -12.77 -4.71
C ALA A 128 -13.42 -11.58 -5.37
N ALA A 129 -12.28 -11.16 -4.82
CA ALA A 129 -11.45 -10.10 -5.40
C ALA A 129 -10.93 -10.50 -6.78
N ARG A 130 -10.45 -11.75 -6.93
CA ARG A 130 -10.02 -12.30 -8.23
C ARG A 130 -11.14 -12.28 -9.26
N GLN A 131 -12.34 -12.67 -8.87
CA GLN A 131 -13.49 -12.72 -9.77
C GLN A 131 -13.98 -11.33 -10.20
N SER A 132 -13.93 -10.35 -9.30
CA SER A 132 -14.40 -8.98 -9.54
C SER A 132 -13.34 -8.05 -10.15
N GLY A 133 -12.09 -8.51 -10.28
CA GLY A 133 -10.96 -7.63 -10.64
C GLY A 133 -10.60 -6.65 -9.51
N GLY A 134 -11.01 -6.94 -8.28
CA GLY A 134 -10.77 -6.13 -7.10
C GLY A 134 -9.39 -6.36 -6.47
N THR A 135 -8.99 -5.40 -5.63
CA THR A 135 -7.79 -5.46 -4.81
C THR A 135 -8.17 -5.46 -3.34
N ILE A 136 -7.61 -6.40 -2.58
CA ILE A 136 -7.75 -6.43 -1.12
C ILE A 136 -6.39 -6.14 -0.50
N ILE A 137 -6.36 -5.15 0.39
CA ILE A 137 -5.19 -4.72 1.14
C ILE A 137 -5.43 -5.14 2.58
N LEU A 138 -4.59 -6.01 3.11
CA LEU A 138 -4.67 -6.48 4.48
C LEU A 138 -3.53 -5.88 5.29
N SER A 139 -3.81 -5.28 6.45
CA SER A 139 -2.77 -4.91 7.40
C SER A 139 -2.84 -5.80 8.64
N VAL A 140 -1.66 -6.23 9.12
CA VAL A 140 -1.51 -7.03 10.34
C VAL A 140 -0.31 -6.54 11.13
N ASP A 141 -0.45 -6.48 12.45
CA ASP A 141 0.70 -6.39 13.35
C ASP A 141 1.32 -7.79 13.53
N PRO A 142 2.53 -8.06 13.01
CA PRO A 142 3.15 -9.38 13.14
C PRO A 142 3.44 -9.76 14.61
N ALA A 143 3.54 -8.79 15.52
CA ALA A 143 3.73 -9.06 16.95
C ALA A 143 2.46 -9.62 17.63
N ALA A 144 1.30 -9.47 17.00
CA ALA A 144 0.02 -9.96 17.51
C ALA A 144 -0.26 -11.44 17.18
N LEU A 145 0.55 -12.06 16.31
CA LEU A 145 0.34 -13.41 15.81
C LEU A 145 1.48 -14.35 16.22
N THR A 146 1.16 -15.64 16.36
CA THR A 146 2.19 -16.67 16.45
C THR A 146 2.91 -16.83 15.10
N SER A 147 4.16 -17.33 15.12
CA SER A 147 4.93 -17.58 13.89
C SER A 147 4.21 -18.51 12.92
N GLN A 148 3.43 -19.48 13.43
CA GLN A 148 2.64 -20.39 12.61
C GLN A 148 1.46 -19.67 11.94
N GLN A 149 0.70 -18.85 12.68
CA GLN A 149 -0.40 -18.07 12.10
C GLN A 149 0.10 -17.10 11.04
N LEU A 150 1.20 -16.41 11.31
CA LEU A 150 1.81 -15.48 10.36
C LEU A 150 2.25 -16.20 9.08
N ALA A 151 2.90 -17.37 9.20
CA ALA A 151 3.32 -18.15 8.04
C ALA A 151 2.14 -18.61 7.18
N VAL A 152 1.02 -19.03 7.79
CA VAL A 152 -0.20 -19.40 7.07
C VAL A 152 -0.79 -18.19 6.32
N LEU A 153 -0.83 -17.03 6.95
CA LEU A 153 -1.26 -15.77 6.32
C LEU A 153 -0.38 -15.38 5.13
N GLU A 154 0.94 -15.50 5.28
CA GLU A 154 1.93 -15.20 4.24
C GLU A 154 1.88 -16.20 3.07
N GLN A 155 1.48 -17.44 3.31
CA GLN A 155 1.31 -18.44 2.25
C GLN A 155 0.07 -18.17 1.40
N GLU A 156 -1.00 -17.67 2.01
CA GLU A 156 -2.24 -17.36 1.29
C GLU A 156 -2.16 -16.03 0.53
N LEU A 157 -1.58 -15.01 1.16
CA LEU A 157 -1.56 -13.67 0.63
C LEU A 157 -0.22 -13.39 -0.04
N GLN A 158 -0.26 -12.79 -1.23
CA GLN A 158 0.99 -12.36 -1.85
C GLN A 158 1.60 -11.22 -1.02
N GLU A 159 2.86 -11.36 -0.63
CA GLU A 159 3.60 -10.22 -0.11
C GLU A 159 3.63 -9.14 -1.19
N ILE A 160 3.34 -7.89 -0.82
CA ILE A 160 3.50 -6.75 -1.73
C ILE A 160 4.93 -6.78 -2.28
N PRO A 161 5.11 -6.81 -3.62
CA PRO A 161 6.42 -6.76 -4.25
C PRO A 161 7.22 -5.59 -3.66
N ARG A 162 8.51 -5.80 -3.37
CA ARG A 162 9.36 -4.77 -2.72
C ARG A 162 9.30 -3.42 -3.43
N SER A 163 9.10 -3.43 -4.75
CA SER A 163 8.93 -2.26 -5.63
C SER A 163 7.72 -1.37 -5.28
N LYS A 164 6.73 -1.88 -4.55
CA LYS A 164 5.50 -1.15 -4.17
C LYS A 164 5.39 -0.84 -2.68
N ARG A 165 6.37 -1.24 -1.87
CA ARG A 165 6.31 -1.06 -0.40
C ARG A 165 6.44 0.40 0.04
N HIS A 166 6.91 1.28 -0.84
CA HIS A 166 7.06 2.70 -0.59
C HIS A 166 6.66 3.50 -1.83
N LEU A 167 5.36 3.73 -2.01
CA LEU A 167 4.92 4.91 -2.78
C LEU A 167 4.44 5.94 -1.77
N PRO A 168 5.22 7.01 -1.51
CA PRO A 168 4.71 8.14 -0.76
C PRO A 168 3.61 8.79 -1.61
N VAL A 169 2.38 8.83 -1.07
CA VAL A 169 1.20 9.51 -1.65
C VAL A 169 1.48 11.00 -1.91
N GLU A 170 2.53 11.55 -1.33
CA GLU A 170 3.20 12.75 -1.83
C GLU A 170 4.70 12.47 -1.73
N LEU A 171 5.35 12.14 -2.85
CA LEU A 171 6.79 12.39 -2.97
C LEU A 171 6.95 13.86 -2.55
N GLN A 172 7.55 14.09 -1.37
CA GLN A 172 7.87 15.44 -0.86
C GLN A 172 8.31 16.28 -2.07
N ASP A 173 7.78 17.51 -2.24
CA ASP A 173 7.98 18.33 -3.44
C ASP A 173 9.45 18.32 -3.92
N ASP A 174 10.38 18.30 -2.96
CA ASP A 174 11.81 18.27 -3.18
C ASP A 174 12.37 16.97 -3.81
N LEU A 175 11.70 15.83 -3.69
CA LEU A 175 12.03 14.58 -4.38
C LEU A 175 11.43 14.55 -5.79
N HIS A 176 10.19 15.00 -5.93
CA HIS A 176 9.52 15.13 -7.24
C HIS A 176 10.32 16.05 -8.16
N GLU A 177 10.77 17.19 -7.66
CA GLU A 177 11.57 18.12 -8.44
C GLU A 177 12.93 17.52 -8.87
N ILE A 178 13.57 16.71 -8.01
CA ILE A 178 14.82 16.01 -8.37
C ILE A 178 14.56 14.99 -9.48
N MET A 179 13.44 14.27 -9.42
CA MET A 179 13.05 13.34 -10.48
C MET A 179 12.75 14.10 -11.78
N ALA A 180 11.97 15.18 -11.73
CA ALA A 180 11.66 16.00 -12.91
C ALA A 180 12.94 16.55 -13.55
N PHE A 181 13.88 17.01 -12.72
CA PHE A 181 15.19 17.46 -13.18
C PHE A 181 16.02 16.32 -13.79
N ALA A 182 15.97 15.10 -13.24
CA ALA A 182 16.65 13.94 -13.79
C ALA A 182 16.03 13.44 -15.10
N SER A 183 14.71 13.52 -15.26
CA SER A 183 14.00 13.15 -16.49
C SER A 183 14.29 14.13 -17.63
N ALA A 184 14.34 15.43 -17.32
CA ALA A 184 14.58 16.48 -18.31
C ALA A 184 16.03 16.57 -18.81
N ASN A 185 16.96 15.76 -18.28
CA ASN A 185 18.39 15.86 -18.59
C ASN A 185 19.00 14.48 -18.85
N GLU A 186 19.74 14.34 -19.94
CA GLU A 186 20.39 13.09 -20.36
C GLU A 186 21.33 12.51 -19.28
N ARG A 187 21.90 13.37 -18.44
CA ARG A 187 22.80 12.99 -17.35
C ARG A 187 22.72 13.97 -16.19
N VAL A 188 22.33 13.47 -15.01
CA VAL A 188 22.33 14.26 -13.77
C VAL A 188 23.30 13.67 -12.75
N THR A 189 24.20 14.50 -12.21
CA THR A 189 25.08 14.10 -11.12
C THR A 189 24.63 14.66 -9.78
N PHE A 190 25.16 14.11 -8.68
CA PHE A 190 24.94 14.67 -7.34
C PHE A 190 25.38 16.14 -7.23
N LYS A 191 26.42 16.54 -7.98
CA LYS A 191 26.89 17.93 -8.00
C LYS A 191 25.87 18.85 -8.68
N ASP A 192 25.19 18.35 -9.72
CA ASP A 192 24.14 19.10 -10.42
C ASP A 192 22.91 19.30 -9.53
N VAL A 193 22.51 18.27 -8.78
CA VAL A 193 21.43 18.39 -7.77
C VAL A 193 21.80 19.41 -6.69
N CYS A 194 23.01 19.34 -6.12
CA CYS A 194 23.46 20.33 -5.14
C CYS A 194 23.35 21.77 -5.70
N ARG A 195 23.76 21.97 -6.95
CA ARG A 195 23.75 23.28 -7.62
C ARG A 195 22.34 23.76 -7.96
N LYS A 196 21.50 22.90 -8.53
CA LYS A 196 20.13 23.23 -8.97
C LYS A 196 19.22 23.56 -7.79
N PHE A 197 19.25 22.72 -6.75
CA PHE A 197 18.37 22.82 -5.59
C PHE A 197 18.98 23.58 -4.41
N LYS A 198 20.21 24.09 -4.57
CA LYS A 198 20.96 24.81 -3.53
C LYS A 198 21.03 24.04 -2.20
N VAL A 199 21.24 22.72 -2.27
CA VAL A 199 21.33 21.82 -1.11
C VAL A 199 22.72 21.22 -0.94
N THR A 200 23.02 20.76 0.28
CA THR A 200 24.31 20.14 0.60
C THR A 200 24.48 18.76 -0.05
N LYS A 201 25.73 18.28 -0.12
CA LYS A 201 26.03 16.89 -0.53
C LYS A 201 25.37 15.84 0.37
N ALA A 202 25.25 16.12 1.68
CA ALA A 202 24.63 15.19 2.63
C ALA A 202 23.12 15.10 2.38
N THR A 203 22.45 16.24 2.19
CA THR A 203 21.02 16.32 1.83
C THR A 203 20.75 15.64 0.49
N THR A 204 21.58 15.93 -0.53
CA THR A 204 21.49 15.27 -1.84
C THR A 204 21.61 13.76 -1.69
N ARG A 205 22.59 13.27 -0.93
CA ARG A 205 22.75 11.83 -0.70
C ARG A 205 21.54 11.21 -0.02
N LYS A 206 20.97 11.87 0.99
CA LYS A 206 19.78 11.39 1.70
C LYS A 206 18.56 11.34 0.77
N ARG A 207 18.33 12.39 -0.03
CA ARG A 207 17.21 12.47 -0.98
C ARG A 207 17.33 11.44 -2.10
N VAL A 208 18.51 11.32 -2.71
CA VAL A 208 18.74 10.33 -3.77
C VAL A 208 18.72 8.90 -3.21
N ALA A 209 19.18 8.68 -1.98
CA ALA A 209 19.04 7.38 -1.31
C ALA A 209 17.57 7.03 -1.10
N ARG A 210 16.72 7.98 -0.68
CA ARG A 210 15.27 7.77 -0.61
C ARG A 210 14.66 7.43 -1.96
N LEU A 211 14.99 8.16 -3.02
CA LEU A 211 14.53 7.82 -4.38
C LEU A 211 14.94 6.40 -4.78
N ALA A 212 16.14 5.95 -4.39
CA ALA A 212 16.60 4.59 -4.63
C ALA A 212 15.90 3.55 -3.75
N GLU A 213 15.65 3.86 -2.48
CA GLU A 213 14.87 3.01 -1.56
C GLU A 213 13.42 2.83 -2.05
N TYR A 214 12.84 3.88 -2.64
CA TYR A 214 11.52 3.87 -3.27
C TYR A 214 11.51 3.24 -4.66
N GLY A 215 12.67 2.88 -5.20
CA GLY A 215 12.78 2.26 -6.52
C GLY A 215 12.62 3.22 -7.69
N TYR A 216 12.60 4.54 -7.48
CA TYR A 216 12.46 5.55 -8.52
C TYR A 216 13.79 5.95 -9.20
N ALA A 217 14.92 5.70 -8.55
CA ALA A 217 16.22 6.05 -9.12
C ALA A 217 17.30 5.04 -8.78
N ILE A 218 18.24 4.84 -9.70
CA ILE A 218 19.48 4.10 -9.47
C ILE A 218 20.68 5.06 -9.51
N VAL A 219 21.68 4.75 -8.69
CA VAL A 219 22.92 5.52 -8.63
C VAL A 219 24.04 4.72 -9.26
N SER A 220 24.55 5.19 -10.39
CA SER A 220 25.73 4.60 -11.03
C SER A 220 26.98 5.44 -10.76
N LYS A 221 28.12 4.78 -10.62
CA LYS A 221 29.42 5.47 -10.59
C LYS A 221 29.93 5.65 -12.02
N ASN A 222 30.35 6.87 -12.35
CA ASN A 222 31.07 7.15 -13.57
C ASN A 222 32.33 7.97 -13.21
N GLY A 223 33.46 7.27 -13.13
CA GLY A 223 34.71 7.80 -12.60
C GLY A 223 34.54 8.28 -11.15
N ARG A 224 34.90 9.54 -10.88
CA ARG A 224 34.77 10.17 -9.55
C ARG A 224 33.35 10.68 -9.24
N SER A 225 32.44 10.63 -10.22
CA SER A 225 31.09 11.19 -10.09
C SER A 225 30.03 10.10 -9.89
N LYS A 226 28.98 10.43 -9.13
CA LYS A 226 27.77 9.60 -9.00
C LYS A 226 26.69 10.20 -9.89
N ILE A 227 26.16 9.39 -10.80
CA ILE A 227 25.08 9.74 -11.73
C ILE A 227 23.79 9.17 -11.16
N ILE A 228 22.72 9.95 -11.28
CA ILE A 228 21.35 9.56 -10.95
C ILE A 228 20.70 9.19 -12.28
N LYS A 229 20.15 7.98 -12.38
CA LYS A 229 19.29 7.57 -13.49
C LYS A 229 17.94 7.20 -12.93
N LEU A 230 16.86 7.68 -13.55
CA LEU A 230 15.53 7.24 -13.18
C LEU A 230 15.32 5.80 -13.64
N THR A 231 14.57 5.05 -12.84
CA THR A 231 14.01 3.76 -13.25
C THR A 231 12.76 4.00 -14.11
N LYS A 232 12.19 2.93 -14.67
CA LYS A 232 10.91 3.02 -15.38
C LYS A 232 9.82 3.54 -14.44
N GLU A 233 9.79 3.02 -13.22
CA GLU A 233 8.86 3.43 -12.16
C GLU A 233 9.03 4.90 -11.77
N GLY A 234 10.27 5.41 -11.75
CA GLY A 234 10.54 6.83 -11.47
C GLY A 234 10.18 7.78 -12.62
N ILE A 235 10.11 7.28 -13.85
CA ILE A 235 9.62 8.04 -15.01
C ILE A 235 8.09 8.02 -15.04
N ASP A 236 7.48 6.86 -14.80
CA ASP A 236 6.03 6.68 -14.79
C ASP A 236 5.35 7.42 -13.63
N ALA A 237 6.11 7.77 -12.57
CA ALA A 237 5.64 8.49 -11.40
C ALA A 237 5.77 10.02 -11.48
N LEU A 238 6.26 10.58 -12.60
CA LEU A 238 6.36 12.02 -12.88
C LEU A 238 5.13 12.55 -13.62
#